data_AF-A0A6J6JGQ7-F1
#
_entry.id   AF-A0A6J6JGQ7-F1
#
_cell.length_a   1.000
_cell.length_b   1.000
_cell.length_c   1.000
_cell.angle_alpha   90.00
_cell.angle_beta   90.00
_cell.angle_gamma   90.00
#
_symmetry.space_group_name_H-M   'P 1'
#
loop_
_entity.id
_entity.type
_entity.pdbx_description
1 polymer ?
#
loop_
_entity_poly.entity_id
_entity_poly.type
_entity_poly.pdbx_seq_one_letter_code
_entity_poly.pdbx_strand_id
1 'polypeptide(L)' 'MPEQLKNELMHFFTHYKDLEPGKWVKVGEWQGKDVAERLIKEALERYVPTGH' A
#
# COMPACT_ATOMS: atom_id res chain seq x y z
N MET A 1 11.10 -11.71 -2.61
CA MET A 1 11.34 -10.55 -3.49
C MET A 1 12.74 -10.01 -3.20
N PRO A 2 13.54 -9.66 -4.22
CA PRO A 2 14.84 -9.03 -4.01
C PRO A 2 14.74 -7.77 -3.16
N GLU A 3 15.74 -7.51 -2.32
CA GLU A 3 15.73 -6.39 -1.37
C GLU A 3 15.84 -5.03 -2.07
N GLN A 4 16.62 -4.96 -3.16
CA GLN A 4 16.77 -3.76 -3.98
C GLN A 4 15.42 -3.29 -4.52
N LEU A 5 14.61 -4.22 -5.05
CA LEU A 5 13.27 -3.90 -5.57
C LEU A 5 12.32 -3.40 -4.47
N LYS A 6 12.39 -3.97 -3.26
CA LYS A 6 11.63 -3.46 -2.11
C LYS A 6 12.02 -2.02 -1.79
N ASN A 7 13.31 -1.72 -1.79
CA ASN A 7 13.84 -0.40 -1.49
C ASN A 7 13.46 0.63 -2.56
N GLU A 8 13.51 0.27 -3.83
CA GLU A 8 13.07 1.12 -4.95
C GLU A 8 11.58 1.47 -4.83
N LEU A 9 10.73 0.48 -4.52
CA LEU A 9 9.30 0.70 -4.31
C LEU A 9 9.04 1.60 -3.09
N MET A 10 9.71 1.36 -1.96
CA MET A 10 9.58 2.21 -0.78
C MET A 10 10.01 3.65 -1.07
N HIS A 11 11.12 3.84 -1.77
CA HIS A 11 11.61 5.17 -2.16
C HIS A 11 10.57 5.89 -3.03
N PHE A 12 10.06 5.21 -4.06
CA PHE A 12 9.04 5.78 -4.93
C PHE A 12 7.80 6.25 -4.14
N PHE A 13 7.20 5.37 -3.33
CA PHE A 13 5.98 5.70 -2.58
C PHE A 13 6.20 6.76 -1.49
N THR A 14 7.42 6.90 -1.00
CA THR A 14 7.78 7.98 -0.05
C THR A 14 7.75 9.35 -0.74
N HIS A 15 8.26 9.44 -1.97
CA HIS A 15 8.54 10.73 -2.62
C HIS A 15 7.55 11.15 -3.72
N TYR A 16 6.74 10.24 -4.27
CA TYR A 16 5.95 10.54 -5.47
C TYR A 16 4.94 11.69 -5.30
N LYS A 17 4.65 12.09 -4.05
CA LYS A 17 3.73 13.18 -3.70
C LYS A 17 4.42 14.42 -3.13
N ASP A 18 5.75 14.49 -3.09
CA ASP A 18 6.48 15.58 -2.42
C ASP A 18 6.14 16.97 -2.99
N LEU A 19 5.74 17.05 -4.26
CA LEU A 19 5.37 18.29 -4.94
C LEU A 19 3.85 18.51 -5.03
N GLU A 20 3.04 17.68 -4.38
CA GLU A 20 1.58 17.84 -4.32
C GLU A 20 1.21 18.60 -3.03
N PRO A 21 0.81 19.89 -3.10
CA PRO A 21 0.56 20.69 -1.90
C PRO A 21 -0.47 20.06 -0.97
N GLY A 22 -0.12 19.94 0.31
CA GLY A 22 -0.99 19.34 1.33
C GLY A 22 -1.05 17.82 1.33
N LYS A 23 -0.30 17.13 0.46
CA LYS A 23 -0.21 15.67 0.46
C LYS A 23 1.13 15.20 1.03
N TRP A 24 1.08 14.08 1.72
CA TRP A 24 2.24 13.39 2.27
C TRP A 24 1.91 11.90 2.39
N VAL A 25 2.93 11.07 2.55
CA VAL A 25 2.78 9.63 2.71
C VAL A 25 3.59 9.17 3.92
N LYS A 26 3.01 8.25 4.69
CA LYS A 26 3.74 7.44 5.67
C LYS A 26 3.77 6.01 5.17
N VAL A 27 4.94 5.57 4.71
CA VAL A 27 5.13 4.19 4.28
C VAL A 27 5.25 3.28 5.52
N GLY A 28 4.54 2.16 5.51
CA GLY A 28 4.63 1.11 6.54
C GLY A 28 5.73 0.10 6.25
N GLU A 29 5.69 -1.04 6.93
CA GLU A 29 6.66 -2.11 6.73
C GLU A 29 6.18 -3.16 5.71
N TRP A 30 7.12 -3.84 5.05
CA TRP A 30 6.82 -5.02 4.25
C TRP A 30 6.33 -6.16 5.13
N GLN A 31 5.23 -6.80 4.73
CA GLN A 31 4.65 -7.94 5.43
C GLN A 31 4.60 -9.17 4.52
N GLY A 32 4.33 -10.32 5.14
CA GLY A 32 4.26 -11.63 4.47
C GLY A 32 3.00 -11.84 3.63
N LYS A 33 3.00 -12.95 2.89
CA LYS A 33 1.87 -13.38 2.04
C LYS A 33 0.58 -13.59 2.84
N ASP A 34 0.68 -14.17 4.02
CA ASP A 34 -0.42 -14.44 4.95
C ASP A 34 -1.15 -13.15 5.37
N VAL A 35 -0.40 -12.10 5.68
CA VAL A 35 -0.95 -10.78 6.00
C VAL A 35 -1.66 -10.19 4.78
N ALA A 36 -1.07 -10.31 3.59
CA ALA A 36 -1.68 -9.83 2.36
C ALA A 36 -3.01 -10.54 2.04
N GLU A 37 -3.05 -11.87 2.14
CA GLU A 37 -4.26 -12.68 1.90
C GLU A 37 -5.37 -12.33 2.91
N ARG A 38 -5.02 -12.15 4.18
CA ARG A 38 -5.98 -11.71 5.21
C ARG A 38 -6.57 -10.35 4.88
N LEU A 39 -5.74 -9.37 4.52
CA LEU A 39 -6.21 -8.01 4.18
C LEU A 39 -7.12 -8.00 2.95
N ILE A 40 -6.85 -8.83 1.95
CA ILE A 40 -7.73 -9.00 0.78
C ILE A 40 -9.09 -9.53 1.23
N LYS A 41 -9.13 -10.59 2.04
CA LYS A 41 -10.38 -11.17 2.54
C LYS A 41 -11.18 -10.16 3.35
N GLU A 42 -10.54 -9.47 4.28
CA GLU A 42 -11.19 -8.43 5.09
C GLU A 42 -11.70 -7.26 4.24
N ALA A 43 -10.99 -6.90 3.15
CA ALA A 43 -11.44 -5.87 2.22
C ALA A 43 -12.69 -6.30 1.44
N LEU A 44 -12.77 -7.58 1.03
CA LEU A 44 -13.97 -8.15 0.39
C LEU A 44 -15.16 -8.18 1.35
N GLU A 45 -14.95 -8.53 2.62
CA GLU A 45 -16.00 -8.51 3.64
C GLU A 45 -16.53 -7.09 3.93
N ARG A 46 -15.64 -6.08 3.91
CA ARG A 46 -16.04 -4.66 4.07
C ARG A 46 -16.67 -4.07 2.83
N TYR A 47 -16.46 -4.66 1.66
CA TYR A 47 -16.99 -4.12 0.41
C TYR A 47 -18.51 -4.24 0.39
N VAL A 48 -19.20 -3.11 0.56
CA VAL A 48 -20.63 -2.99 0.32
C VAL A 48 -20.79 -2.44 -1.09
N PRO A 49 -21.40 -3.20 -2.03
CA PRO A 49 -21.66 -2.68 -3.37
C PRO A 49 -22.61 -1.48 -3.25
N THR A 50 -22.08 -0.28 -3.44
CA THR A 50 -22.93 0.89 -3.71
C THR A 50 -23.41 0.74 -5.14
N GLY A 51 -24.72 0.55 -5.33
CA GLY A 51 -25.32 0.55 -6.66
C GLY A 51 -25.00 1.86 -7.37
N HIS A 52 -24.12 1.78 -8.37
CA HIS A 52 -23.82 2.84 -9.32
C HIS A 52 -24.20 2.32 -10.70
#